data_AF-A0A0B3AQD9-F1
#
_entry.id   AF-A0A0B3AQD9-F1
#
_cell.length_a   1.000
_cell.length_b   1.000
_cell.length_c   1.000
_cell.angle_alpha   90.00
_cell.angle_beta   90.00
_cell.angle_gamma   90.00
#
_symmetry.space_group_name_H-M   'P 1'
#
loop_
_entity.id
_entity.type
_entity.pdbx_description
1 polymer ?
#
loop_
_entity_poly.entity_id
_entity_poly.type
_entity_poly.pdbx_seq_one_letter_code
_entity_poly.pdbx_strand_id
1 'polypeptide(L)'
;MRKVIQKIVALAALMIFIISIVPLAAAEEGETEVQAGVEIDTETSDSETTADARTSESNSGSMKDAREKLREKRQELVNDFKEKAAETRDEFKMKVREEAQGQREGQRDKVIELRGKLQNLREQYIEVKMKHKEDKKDWQEHEKTVADLKKSSRNCKDDSQECHKKKDDLKRGVKQHLLKTVELIDDSLERLTNRVEASMVLSDDDKAQALASLVELEASLTIQKEQVQALAENATNEELRKAIQDLKHTWQDVQKEQRRIISGLIHHQLENVVEKHAEYGNAMKMRIDELTAKGVDTTELKALYDNFLQQLETLKEKEASAREKWLQAKTDSSKLEEWKEAQQEVREELAKAKEILREFMTKFRELKGTSVEAETSTEAETPAPEAGSDTSASTETTAE
;
A
#
# COMPACT_ATOMS: atom_id res chain seq x y z
N MET A 1 7.77 24.87 -20.27
CA MET A 1 7.26 26.11 -19.64
C MET A 1 5.83 26.03 -19.12
N ARG A 2 4.77 25.84 -19.93
CA ARG A 2 3.37 25.91 -19.44
C ARG A 2 3.03 24.91 -18.32
N LYS A 3 3.48 23.65 -18.44
CA LYS A 3 3.25 22.60 -17.41
C LYS A 3 4.02 22.87 -16.11
N VAL A 4 5.26 23.34 -16.19
CA VAL A 4 6.10 23.65 -15.00
C VAL A 4 5.55 24.89 -14.27
N ILE A 5 5.15 25.92 -15.00
CA ILE A 5 4.50 27.11 -14.41
C ILE A 5 3.16 26.74 -13.76
N GLN A 6 2.39 25.84 -14.38
CA GLN A 6 1.15 25.31 -13.77
C GLN A 6 1.41 24.52 -12.47
N LYS A 7 2.47 23.70 -12.42
CA LYS A 7 2.87 22.98 -11.21
C LYS A 7 3.36 23.92 -10.10
N ILE A 8 4.15 24.95 -10.44
CA ILE A 8 4.62 25.96 -9.48
C ILE A 8 3.45 26.78 -8.93
N VAL A 9 2.50 27.19 -9.77
CA VAL A 9 1.30 27.94 -9.34
C VAL A 9 0.38 27.08 -8.46
N ALA A 10 0.24 25.78 -8.76
CA ALA A 10 -0.54 24.86 -7.94
C ALA A 10 0.08 24.63 -6.54
N LEU A 11 1.41 24.49 -6.45
CA LEU A 11 2.13 24.35 -5.18
C LEU A 11 2.09 25.64 -4.34
N ALA A 12 2.22 26.81 -4.98
CA ALA A 12 2.08 28.10 -4.28
C ALA A 12 0.67 28.30 -3.71
N ALA A 13 -0.38 27.87 -4.44
CA ALA A 13 -1.75 27.93 -3.95
C ALA A 13 -2.00 26.98 -2.76
N LEU A 14 -1.37 25.80 -2.76
CA LEU A 14 -1.49 24.80 -1.68
C LEU A 14 -0.78 25.26 -0.39
N MET A 15 0.39 25.88 -0.51
CA MET A 15 1.10 26.47 0.65
C MET A 15 0.32 27.62 1.30
N ILE A 16 -0.35 28.46 0.49
CA ILE A 16 -1.22 29.53 1.01
C ILE A 16 -2.46 28.96 1.70
N PHE A 17 -3.00 27.85 1.22
CA PHE A 17 -4.15 27.17 1.83
C PHE A 17 -3.82 26.55 3.20
N ILE A 18 -2.63 25.97 3.36
CA ILE A 18 -2.19 25.39 4.64
C ILE A 18 -1.97 26.48 5.71
N ILE A 19 -1.38 27.62 5.33
CA ILE A 19 -1.18 28.76 6.25
C ILE A 19 -2.51 29.37 6.70
N SER A 20 -3.57 29.24 5.89
CA SER A 20 -4.92 29.74 6.20
C SER A 20 -5.68 28.89 7.24
N ILE A 21 -5.27 27.64 7.51
CA ILE A 21 -6.02 26.72 8.38
C ILE A 21 -5.54 26.78 9.85
N VAL A 22 -4.35 27.33 10.10
CA VAL A 22 -3.69 27.32 11.41
C VAL A 22 -4.39 28.13 12.51
N PRO A 23 -5.21 29.18 12.28
CA PRO A 23 -5.86 29.89 13.40
C PRO A 23 -7.12 29.21 13.99
N LEU A 24 -7.66 28.13 13.41
CA LEU A 24 -8.93 27.54 13.89
C LEU A 24 -8.78 26.28 14.77
N ALA A 25 -7.60 25.69 14.89
CA ALA A 25 -7.40 24.44 15.63
C ALA A 25 -7.02 24.61 17.12
N ALA A 26 -7.09 25.84 17.66
CA ALA A 26 -6.66 26.15 19.03
C ALA A 26 -7.80 26.61 19.97
N ALA A 27 -9.07 26.30 19.66
CA ALA A 27 -10.18 26.60 20.55
C ALA A 27 -11.33 25.59 20.41
N GLU A 28 -11.28 24.48 21.15
CA GLU A 28 -12.41 23.97 21.97
C GLU A 28 -12.02 22.64 22.66
N GLU A 29 -11.67 22.74 23.94
CA GLU A 29 -11.81 21.67 24.93
C GLU A 29 -13.25 21.72 25.47
N GLY A 30 -13.91 20.57 25.61
CA GLY A 30 -15.24 20.48 26.22
C GLY A 30 -15.77 19.06 26.30
N GLU A 31 -15.68 18.50 27.51
CA GLU A 31 -16.16 17.18 27.95
C GLU A 31 -17.67 16.96 27.73
N THR A 32 -18.11 15.70 27.54
CA THR A 32 -19.23 15.14 28.34
C THR A 32 -19.40 13.63 28.14
N GLU A 33 -19.29 12.96 29.29
CA GLU A 33 -19.66 11.59 29.61
C GLU A 33 -21.19 11.49 29.78
N VAL A 34 -21.86 10.50 29.17
CA VAL A 34 -23.16 10.02 29.66
C VAL A 34 -23.28 8.51 29.48
N GLN A 35 -23.34 7.85 30.64
CA GLN A 35 -23.67 6.47 30.92
C GLN A 35 -25.20 6.28 30.83
N ALA A 36 -25.69 5.21 30.21
CA ALA A 36 -27.09 4.78 30.33
C ALA A 36 -27.17 3.26 30.40
N GLY A 37 -27.36 2.76 31.63
CA GLY A 37 -27.73 1.38 31.91
C GLY A 37 -29.20 1.14 31.65
N VAL A 38 -29.53 -0.09 31.25
CA VAL A 38 -30.86 -0.68 31.40
C VAL A 38 -30.63 -2.16 31.74
N GLU A 39 -30.62 -2.45 33.04
CA GLU A 39 -30.85 -3.79 33.57
C GLU A 39 -32.34 -4.11 33.41
N ILE A 40 -32.66 -5.29 32.84
CA ILE A 40 -34.01 -5.86 32.91
C ILE A 40 -33.89 -7.19 33.63
N ASP A 41 -34.30 -7.17 34.89
CA ASP A 41 -34.57 -8.33 35.72
C ASP A 41 -35.72 -9.16 35.12
N THR A 42 -35.49 -10.45 34.93
CA THR A 42 -36.57 -11.45 34.85
C THR A 42 -36.36 -12.48 35.95
N GLU A 43 -36.82 -12.15 37.15
CA GLU A 43 -37.04 -13.11 38.22
C GLU A 43 -38.22 -14.02 37.84
N THR A 44 -37.96 -15.30 37.56
CA THR A 44 -38.95 -16.36 37.68
C THR A 44 -38.84 -16.97 39.07
N SER A 45 -39.71 -16.52 39.97
CA SER A 45 -39.93 -17.11 41.29
C SER A 45 -41.01 -18.20 41.18
N ASP A 46 -40.60 -19.47 41.23
CA ASP A 46 -41.51 -20.60 41.46
C ASP A 46 -41.38 -21.00 42.93
N SER A 47 -42.28 -20.44 43.75
CA SER A 47 -42.51 -20.87 45.13
C SER A 47 -43.61 -21.93 45.14
N GLU A 48 -43.26 -23.14 45.59
CA GLU A 48 -44.23 -24.13 46.08
C GLU A 48 -45.10 -23.52 47.18
N THR A 49 -46.41 -23.77 47.14
CA THR A 49 -47.18 -23.94 48.38
C THR A 49 -48.32 -24.90 48.14
N THR A 50 -48.28 -25.98 48.92
CA THR A 50 -49.31 -27.00 49.08
C THR A 50 -50.48 -26.45 49.91
N ALA A 51 -51.72 -26.78 49.52
CA ALA A 51 -52.85 -26.85 50.44
C ALA A 51 -53.96 -27.76 49.88
N ASP A 52 -54.22 -28.82 50.63
CA ASP A 52 -55.37 -29.72 50.54
C ASP A 52 -56.71 -28.99 50.55
N ALA A 53 -57.67 -29.49 49.75
CA ALA A 53 -59.09 -29.50 50.13
C ALA A 53 -59.86 -30.53 49.29
N ARG A 54 -60.22 -31.65 49.94
CA ARG A 54 -61.24 -32.60 49.46
C ARG A 54 -62.64 -31.96 49.47
N THR A 55 -63.48 -32.52 48.60
CA THR A 55 -64.96 -32.54 48.55
C THR A 55 -65.65 -31.50 47.66
N SER A 56 -66.17 -31.97 46.52
CA SER A 56 -67.61 -31.96 46.19
C SER A 56 -67.82 -32.37 44.72
N GLU A 57 -68.12 -33.66 44.52
CA GLU A 57 -68.72 -34.14 43.27
C GLU A 57 -70.15 -33.58 43.18
N SER A 58 -70.38 -32.62 42.29
CA SER A 58 -71.63 -32.48 41.51
C SER A 58 -71.60 -31.16 40.72
N ASN A 59 -70.91 -31.15 39.57
CA ASN A 59 -71.30 -30.44 38.34
C ASN A 59 -70.25 -30.67 37.22
N SER A 60 -69.99 -31.93 36.85
CA SER A 60 -68.88 -32.28 35.94
C SER A 60 -69.18 -32.11 34.43
N GLY A 61 -70.43 -31.80 34.06
CA GLY A 61 -70.84 -31.62 32.66
C GLY A 61 -70.57 -30.21 32.11
N SER A 62 -71.00 -29.17 32.81
CA SER A 62 -70.93 -27.78 32.32
C SER A 62 -69.50 -27.19 32.32
N MET A 63 -68.66 -27.58 33.29
CA MET A 63 -67.26 -27.15 33.33
C MET A 63 -66.36 -27.85 32.29
N LYS A 64 -66.73 -29.05 31.81
CA LYS A 64 -65.97 -29.74 30.75
C LYS A 64 -66.12 -29.04 29.41
N ASP A 65 -67.35 -28.72 29.02
CA ASP A 65 -67.65 -27.99 27.78
C ASP A 65 -67.03 -26.58 27.78
N ALA A 66 -67.08 -25.87 28.91
CA ALA A 66 -66.45 -24.56 29.04
C ALA A 66 -64.91 -24.65 28.88
N ARG A 67 -64.30 -25.71 29.42
CA ARG A 67 -62.85 -25.94 29.36
C ARG A 67 -62.39 -26.41 27.99
N GLU A 68 -63.22 -27.16 27.27
CA GLU A 68 -62.98 -27.58 25.89
C GLU A 68 -63.07 -26.40 24.91
N LYS A 69 -64.10 -25.54 25.03
CA LYS A 69 -64.20 -24.29 24.26
C LYS A 69 -63.06 -23.32 24.55
N LEU A 70 -62.64 -23.20 25.81
CA LEU A 70 -61.46 -22.41 26.19
C LEU A 70 -60.18 -22.98 25.57
N ARG A 71 -60.09 -24.31 25.43
CA ARG A 71 -58.93 -24.99 24.83
C ARG A 71 -58.88 -24.80 23.32
N GLU A 72 -60.01 -24.90 22.62
CA GLU A 72 -60.11 -24.58 21.19
C GLU A 72 -59.76 -23.11 20.92
N LYS A 73 -60.35 -22.19 21.69
CA LYS A 73 -60.08 -20.75 21.54
C LYS A 73 -58.62 -20.39 21.85
N ARG A 74 -58.00 -21.10 22.80
CA ARG A 74 -56.56 -20.96 23.10
C ARG A 74 -55.70 -21.57 21.99
N GLN A 75 -56.10 -22.68 21.39
CA GLN A 75 -55.40 -23.32 20.28
C GLN A 75 -55.42 -22.41 19.04
N GLU A 76 -56.57 -21.78 18.77
CA GLU A 76 -56.76 -20.81 17.69
C GLU A 76 -55.89 -19.57 17.90
N LEU A 77 -55.88 -19.00 19.11
CA LEU A 77 -54.98 -17.90 19.50
C LEU A 77 -53.50 -18.26 19.36
N VAL A 78 -53.10 -19.48 19.74
CA VAL A 78 -51.71 -19.94 19.61
C VAL A 78 -51.31 -20.11 18.14
N ASN A 79 -52.22 -20.57 17.29
CA ASN A 79 -51.96 -20.70 15.86
C ASN A 79 -51.84 -19.31 15.20
N ASP A 80 -52.76 -18.40 15.51
CA ASP A 80 -52.76 -17.02 15.02
C ASP A 80 -51.50 -16.25 15.47
N PHE A 81 -51.04 -16.50 16.70
CA PHE A 81 -49.79 -15.94 17.22
C PHE A 81 -48.55 -16.55 16.55
N LYS A 82 -48.56 -17.86 16.27
CA LYS A 82 -47.48 -18.53 15.52
C LYS A 82 -47.38 -18.04 14.08
N GLU A 83 -48.51 -17.81 13.43
CA GLU A 83 -48.57 -17.29 12.07
C GLU A 83 -48.03 -15.86 12.01
N LYS A 84 -48.51 -14.97 12.88
CA LYS A 84 -47.97 -13.60 13.00
C LYS A 84 -46.49 -13.57 13.39
N ALA A 85 -46.05 -14.47 14.26
CA ALA A 85 -44.64 -14.61 14.63
C ALA A 85 -43.78 -15.13 13.45
N ALA A 86 -44.33 -15.98 12.59
CA ALA A 86 -43.65 -16.45 11.38
C ALA A 86 -43.54 -15.32 10.34
N GLU A 87 -44.63 -14.57 10.11
CA GLU A 87 -44.65 -13.42 9.19
C GLU A 87 -43.63 -12.35 9.61
N THR A 88 -43.64 -11.95 10.88
CA THR A 88 -42.67 -10.97 11.42
C THR A 88 -41.23 -11.47 11.36
N ARG A 89 -40.99 -12.77 11.57
CA ARG A 89 -39.66 -13.37 11.41
C ARG A 89 -39.19 -13.35 9.95
N ASP A 90 -40.08 -13.61 9.01
CA ASP A 90 -39.74 -13.65 7.60
C ASP A 90 -39.55 -12.23 7.03
N GLU A 91 -40.34 -11.24 7.45
CA GLU A 91 -40.08 -9.82 7.17
C GLU A 91 -38.73 -9.36 7.72
N PHE A 92 -38.40 -9.73 8.96
CA PHE A 92 -37.11 -9.39 9.56
C PHE A 92 -35.94 -10.03 8.80
N LYS A 93 -36.06 -11.31 8.43
CA LYS A 93 -35.06 -11.99 7.59
C LYS A 93 -34.88 -11.32 6.23
N MET A 94 -35.97 -10.87 5.60
CA MET A 94 -35.93 -10.16 4.33
C MET A 94 -35.17 -8.83 4.46
N LYS A 95 -35.48 -8.01 5.47
CA LYS A 95 -34.77 -6.74 5.72
C LYS A 95 -33.28 -6.93 6.00
N VAL A 96 -32.92 -7.89 6.86
CA VAL A 96 -31.52 -8.21 7.15
C VAL A 96 -30.78 -8.67 5.88
N ARG A 97 -31.44 -9.43 5.00
CA ARG A 97 -30.87 -9.88 3.73
C ARG A 97 -30.67 -8.72 2.75
N GLU A 98 -31.62 -7.80 2.68
CA GLU A 98 -31.57 -6.61 1.84
C GLU A 98 -30.47 -5.64 2.30
N GLU A 99 -30.37 -5.37 3.59
CA GLU A 99 -29.29 -4.56 4.18
C GLU A 99 -27.91 -5.20 3.96
N ALA A 100 -27.79 -6.52 4.19
CA ALA A 100 -26.55 -7.24 3.93
C ALA A 100 -26.17 -7.22 2.43
N GLN A 101 -27.15 -7.25 1.54
CA GLN A 101 -26.92 -7.16 0.10
C GLN A 101 -26.47 -5.74 -0.30
N GLY A 102 -27.14 -4.70 0.21
CA GLY A 102 -26.74 -3.30 -0.03
C GLY A 102 -25.33 -2.98 0.49
N GLN A 103 -24.96 -3.52 1.66
CA GLN A 103 -23.58 -3.39 2.17
C GLN A 103 -22.55 -4.12 1.28
N ARG A 104 -22.89 -5.31 0.77
CA ARG A 104 -22.03 -6.05 -0.15
C ARG A 104 -21.87 -5.34 -1.50
N GLU A 105 -22.93 -4.77 -2.03
CA GLU A 105 -22.90 -3.98 -3.27
C GLU A 105 -22.06 -2.71 -3.08
N GLY A 106 -22.27 -1.96 -2.00
CA GLY A 106 -21.44 -0.78 -1.69
C GLY A 106 -19.95 -1.11 -1.45
N GLN A 107 -19.64 -2.28 -0.88
CA GLN A 107 -18.25 -2.77 -0.81
C GLN A 107 -17.70 -3.15 -2.19
N ARG A 108 -18.50 -3.80 -3.05
CA ARG A 108 -18.11 -4.14 -4.42
C ARG A 108 -17.81 -2.90 -5.25
N ASP A 109 -18.63 -1.87 -5.17
CA ASP A 109 -18.43 -0.61 -5.90
C ASP A 109 -17.13 0.08 -5.49
N LYS A 110 -16.84 0.13 -4.18
CA LYS A 110 -15.55 0.65 -3.67
C LYS A 110 -14.36 -0.17 -4.19
N VAL A 111 -14.49 -1.49 -4.24
CA VAL A 111 -13.44 -2.38 -4.79
C VAL A 111 -13.25 -2.13 -6.29
N ILE A 112 -14.33 -1.95 -7.06
CA ILE A 112 -14.28 -1.64 -8.49
C ILE A 112 -13.60 -0.29 -8.72
N GLU A 113 -13.97 0.74 -7.95
CA GLU A 113 -13.38 2.07 -8.03
C GLU A 113 -11.88 2.04 -7.70
N LEU A 114 -11.50 1.38 -6.61
CA LEU A 114 -10.09 1.20 -6.22
C LEU A 114 -9.31 0.44 -7.29
N ARG A 115 -9.90 -0.61 -7.87
CA ARG A 115 -9.29 -1.37 -8.96
C ARG A 115 -9.08 -0.51 -10.20
N GLY A 116 -10.03 0.35 -10.55
CA GLY A 116 -9.91 1.30 -11.65
C GLY A 116 -8.80 2.32 -11.45
N LYS A 117 -8.72 2.92 -10.24
CA LYS A 117 -7.62 3.84 -9.87
C LYS A 117 -6.26 3.15 -9.94
N LEU A 118 -6.17 1.92 -9.41
CA LEU A 118 -4.94 1.12 -9.42
C LEU A 118 -4.51 0.76 -10.84
N GLN A 119 -5.47 0.42 -11.71
CA GLN A 119 -5.18 0.11 -13.11
C GLN A 119 -4.63 1.33 -13.86
N ASN A 120 -5.25 2.50 -13.73
CA ASN A 120 -4.76 3.73 -14.36
C ASN A 120 -3.34 4.10 -13.88
N LEU A 121 -3.09 4.04 -12.56
CA LEU A 121 -1.75 4.25 -12.01
C LEU A 121 -0.73 3.26 -12.58
N ARG A 122 -1.11 1.99 -12.76
CA ARG A 122 -0.26 0.96 -13.35
C ARG A 122 0.03 1.24 -14.82
N GLU A 123 -0.95 1.67 -15.59
CA GLU A 123 -0.80 2.02 -17.01
C GLU A 123 0.16 3.20 -17.17
N GLN A 124 -0.04 4.29 -16.42
CA GLN A 124 0.87 5.44 -16.42
C GLN A 124 2.29 5.05 -16.00
N TYR A 125 2.43 4.23 -14.97
CA TYR A 125 3.74 3.74 -14.53
C TYR A 125 4.43 2.92 -15.63
N ILE A 126 3.70 2.03 -16.32
CA ILE A 126 4.24 1.24 -17.41
C ILE A 126 4.69 2.14 -18.56
N GLU A 127 3.87 3.12 -18.95
CA GLU A 127 4.20 4.07 -20.01
C GLU A 127 5.51 4.81 -19.73
N VAL A 128 5.62 5.44 -18.56
CA VAL A 128 6.84 6.19 -18.18
C VAL A 128 8.05 5.26 -18.04
N LYS A 129 7.86 4.03 -17.53
CA LYS A 129 8.93 3.02 -17.45
C LYS A 129 9.41 2.59 -18.83
N MET A 130 8.50 2.41 -19.78
CA MET A 130 8.84 2.00 -21.15
C MET A 130 9.57 3.10 -21.91
N LYS A 131 9.10 4.36 -21.79
CA LYS A 131 9.78 5.54 -22.33
C LYS A 131 11.22 5.62 -21.84
N HIS A 132 11.43 5.61 -20.53
CA HIS A 132 12.78 5.62 -19.95
C HIS A 132 13.67 4.46 -20.43
N LYS A 133 13.12 3.27 -20.67
CA LYS A 133 13.88 2.14 -21.21
C LYS A 133 14.31 2.38 -22.66
N GLU A 134 13.45 3.00 -23.46
CA GLU A 134 13.75 3.41 -24.83
C GLU A 134 14.82 4.51 -24.83
N ASP A 135 14.65 5.56 -24.02
CA ASP A 135 15.63 6.64 -23.88
C ASP A 135 16.99 6.14 -23.39
N LYS A 136 17.02 5.18 -22.46
CA LYS A 136 18.27 4.51 -22.02
C LYS A 136 18.94 3.76 -23.16
N LYS A 137 18.17 3.07 -24.01
CA LYS A 137 18.70 2.32 -25.15
C LYS A 137 19.27 3.29 -26.20
N ASP A 138 18.53 4.33 -26.54
CA ASP A 138 18.95 5.37 -27.48
C ASP A 138 20.21 6.09 -26.99
N TRP A 139 20.27 6.40 -25.69
CA TRP A 139 21.45 6.98 -25.07
C TRP A 139 22.68 6.07 -25.19
N GLN A 140 22.54 4.76 -24.94
CA GLN A 140 23.64 3.78 -25.08
C GLN A 140 24.13 3.62 -26.53
N GLU A 141 23.22 3.69 -27.50
CA GLU A 141 23.58 3.65 -28.92
C GLU A 141 24.34 4.92 -29.34
N HIS A 142 23.90 6.07 -28.82
CA HIS A 142 24.56 7.35 -29.07
C HIS A 142 25.95 7.42 -28.41
N GLU A 143 26.08 6.90 -27.19
CA GLU A 143 27.37 6.77 -26.48
C GLU A 143 28.39 6.00 -27.33
N LYS A 144 28.00 4.84 -27.88
CA LYS A 144 28.85 4.05 -28.79
C LYS A 144 29.24 4.84 -30.04
N THR A 145 28.27 5.54 -30.63
CA THR A 145 28.51 6.38 -31.82
C THR A 145 29.56 7.47 -31.54
N VAL A 146 29.45 8.17 -30.41
CA VAL A 146 30.44 9.18 -30.01
C VAL A 146 31.80 8.56 -29.70
N ALA A 147 31.83 7.38 -29.06
CA ALA A 147 33.07 6.66 -28.81
C ALA A 147 33.80 6.30 -30.12
N ASP A 148 33.07 5.90 -31.16
CA ASP A 148 33.64 5.56 -32.47
C ASP A 148 34.07 6.81 -33.26
N LEU A 149 33.29 7.90 -33.20
CA LEU A 149 33.72 9.21 -33.73
C LEU A 149 35.00 9.70 -33.05
N LYS A 150 35.13 9.48 -31.73
CA LYS A 150 36.33 9.83 -30.95
C LYS A 150 37.54 9.00 -31.40
N LYS A 151 37.38 7.70 -31.64
CA LYS A 151 38.47 6.86 -32.19
C LYS A 151 38.89 7.32 -33.58
N SER A 152 37.93 7.56 -34.47
CA SER A 152 38.16 7.97 -35.85
C SER A 152 38.83 9.35 -35.97
N SER A 153 38.48 10.29 -35.10
CA SER A 153 39.08 11.63 -35.05
C SER A 153 40.45 11.66 -34.34
N ARG A 154 40.70 10.78 -33.36
CA ARG A 154 41.98 10.72 -32.62
C ARG A 154 43.16 10.38 -33.52
N ASN A 155 42.95 9.56 -34.55
CA ASN A 155 43.98 9.14 -35.48
C ASN A 155 44.27 10.18 -36.58
N CYS A 156 43.61 11.34 -36.51
CA CYS A 156 43.62 12.33 -37.54
C CYS A 156 44.54 13.51 -37.19
N LYS A 157 45.73 13.54 -37.81
CA LYS A 157 46.83 14.45 -37.46
C LYS A 157 47.17 15.46 -38.56
N ASP A 158 46.64 15.23 -39.73
CA ASP A 158 46.83 15.97 -40.97
C ASP A 158 45.72 17.02 -41.16
N ASP A 159 46.04 18.17 -41.77
CA ASP A 159 45.07 19.25 -42.06
C ASP A 159 44.24 18.97 -43.32
N SER A 160 43.94 17.68 -43.56
CA SER A 160 43.11 17.27 -44.68
C SER A 160 41.64 17.64 -44.42
N GLN A 161 40.89 17.94 -45.48
CA GLN A 161 39.45 18.24 -45.39
C GLN A 161 38.66 17.08 -44.73
N GLU A 162 39.08 15.84 -44.97
CA GLU A 162 38.52 14.65 -44.32
C GLU A 162 38.75 14.66 -42.80
N CYS A 163 39.90 15.18 -42.36
CA CYS A 163 40.23 15.30 -40.96
C CYS A 163 39.39 16.35 -40.23
N HIS A 164 39.23 17.51 -40.84
CA HIS A 164 38.34 18.55 -40.33
C HIS A 164 36.91 18.02 -40.20
N LYS A 165 36.42 17.31 -41.22
CA LYS A 165 35.09 16.68 -41.19
C LYS A 165 34.95 15.69 -40.02
N LYS A 166 35.91 14.78 -39.79
CA LYS A 166 35.88 13.83 -38.66
C LYS A 166 35.84 14.54 -37.30
N LYS A 167 36.55 15.66 -37.15
CA LYS A 167 36.56 16.47 -35.91
C LYS A 167 35.22 17.19 -35.72
N ASP A 168 34.63 17.72 -36.78
CA ASP A 168 33.31 18.37 -36.74
C ASP A 168 32.18 17.37 -36.49
N ASP A 169 32.26 16.17 -37.09
CA ASP A 169 31.35 15.06 -36.83
C ASP A 169 31.39 14.65 -35.34
N LEU A 170 32.59 14.56 -34.74
CA LEU A 170 32.72 14.32 -33.31
C LEU A 170 32.03 15.40 -32.48
N LYS A 171 32.25 16.69 -32.78
CA LYS A 171 31.64 17.80 -32.03
C LYS A 171 30.11 17.74 -32.08
N ARG A 172 29.54 17.50 -33.27
CA ARG A 172 28.10 17.32 -33.45
C ARG A 172 27.58 16.12 -32.68
N GLY A 173 28.31 15.01 -32.72
CA GLY A 173 28.04 13.81 -31.92
C GLY A 173 28.02 14.14 -30.42
N VAL A 174 29.04 14.80 -29.89
CA VAL A 174 29.09 15.18 -28.46
C VAL A 174 27.90 16.05 -28.07
N LYS A 175 27.54 17.07 -28.88
CA LYS A 175 26.36 17.91 -28.62
C LYS A 175 25.08 17.06 -28.54
N GLN A 176 24.87 16.16 -29.50
CA GLN A 176 23.69 15.29 -29.50
C GLN A 176 23.68 14.33 -28.29
N HIS A 177 24.84 13.79 -27.90
CA HIS A 177 24.94 12.92 -26.73
C HIS A 177 24.58 13.65 -25.44
N LEU A 178 25.00 14.91 -25.30
CA LEU A 178 24.60 15.75 -24.16
C LEU A 178 23.09 15.95 -24.10
N LEU A 179 22.43 16.21 -25.25
CA LEU A 179 20.97 16.32 -25.30
C LEU A 179 20.28 15.00 -24.93
N LYS A 180 20.78 13.87 -25.43
CA LYS A 180 20.26 12.54 -25.04
C LYS A 180 20.47 12.22 -23.57
N THR A 181 21.57 12.70 -22.99
CA THR A 181 21.84 12.58 -21.56
C THR A 181 20.83 13.41 -20.78
N VAL A 182 20.57 14.66 -21.18
CA VAL A 182 19.53 15.50 -20.57
C VAL A 182 18.16 14.83 -20.60
N GLU A 183 17.76 14.22 -21.73
CA GLU A 183 16.51 13.46 -21.86
C GLU A 183 16.43 12.30 -20.84
N LEU A 184 17.49 11.49 -20.75
CA LEU A 184 17.56 10.38 -19.79
C LEU A 184 17.43 10.85 -18.33
N ILE A 185 18.05 11.99 -17.98
CA ILE A 185 17.94 12.57 -16.64
C ILE A 185 16.52 13.08 -16.38
N ASP A 186 15.91 13.75 -17.35
CA ASP A 186 14.53 14.29 -17.28
C ASP A 186 13.52 13.17 -17.01
N ASP A 187 13.61 12.06 -17.75
CA ASP A 187 12.75 10.89 -17.53
C ASP A 187 12.96 10.24 -16.15
N SER A 188 14.21 10.24 -15.68
CA SER A 188 14.54 9.71 -14.35
C SER A 188 13.88 10.56 -13.25
N LEU A 189 13.90 11.89 -13.40
CA LEU A 189 13.22 12.83 -12.50
C LEU A 189 11.70 12.67 -12.58
N GLU A 190 11.12 12.62 -13.79
CA GLU A 190 9.67 12.43 -14.00
C GLU A 190 9.16 11.15 -13.31
N ARG A 191 9.89 10.04 -13.45
CA ARG A 191 9.56 8.78 -12.75
C ARG A 191 9.55 8.93 -11.24
N LEU A 192 10.51 9.64 -10.69
CA LEU A 192 10.59 9.83 -9.24
C LEU A 192 9.50 10.78 -8.75
N THR A 193 9.23 11.86 -9.48
CA THR A 193 8.11 12.79 -9.22
C THR A 193 6.79 12.03 -9.15
N ASN A 194 6.47 11.22 -10.17
CA ASN A 194 5.24 10.43 -10.19
C ASN A 194 5.17 9.43 -9.02
N ARG A 195 6.30 8.83 -8.63
CA ARG A 195 6.36 7.90 -7.50
C ARG A 195 6.13 8.61 -6.17
N VAL A 196 6.65 9.83 -5.99
CA VAL A 196 6.43 10.65 -4.80
C VAL A 196 4.98 11.12 -4.75
N GLU A 197 4.43 11.62 -5.86
CA GLU A 197 3.04 12.07 -5.97
C GLU A 197 2.04 10.95 -5.67
N ALA A 198 2.29 9.74 -6.19
CA ALA A 198 1.44 8.56 -5.93
C ALA A 198 1.69 7.92 -4.55
N SER A 199 2.69 8.38 -3.79
CA SER A 199 2.99 7.80 -2.48
C SER A 199 1.86 8.11 -1.49
N MET A 200 1.37 7.06 -0.85
CA MET A 200 0.44 7.11 0.29
C MET A 200 1.14 6.88 1.63
N VAL A 201 2.45 6.65 1.62
CA VAL A 201 3.25 6.33 2.82
C VAL A 201 4.08 7.50 3.31
N LEU A 202 4.29 8.53 2.47
CA LEU A 202 4.99 9.74 2.90
C LEU A 202 4.03 10.65 3.66
N SER A 203 4.56 11.36 4.65
CA SER A 203 3.89 12.52 5.24
C SER A 203 3.73 13.62 4.18
N ASP A 204 2.75 14.50 4.36
CA ASP A 204 2.54 15.63 3.45
C ASP A 204 3.78 16.55 3.41
N ASP A 205 4.45 16.74 4.55
CA ASP A 205 5.67 17.54 4.67
C ASP A 205 6.85 16.92 3.92
N ASP A 206 7.13 15.62 4.11
CA ASP A 206 8.22 14.93 3.40
C ASP A 206 7.95 14.87 1.89
N LYS A 207 6.68 14.73 1.50
CA LYS A 207 6.23 14.77 0.10
C LYS A 207 6.45 16.15 -0.51
N ALA A 208 6.04 17.21 0.18
CA ALA A 208 6.26 18.59 -0.27
C ALA A 208 7.75 18.91 -0.41
N GLN A 209 8.57 18.51 0.56
CA GLN A 209 10.01 18.70 0.51
C GLN A 209 10.65 17.95 -0.68
N ALA A 210 10.29 16.68 -0.88
CA ALA A 210 10.81 15.89 -2.00
C ALA A 210 10.43 16.50 -3.36
N LEU A 211 9.17 16.92 -3.52
CA LEU A 211 8.70 17.55 -4.76
C LEU A 211 9.38 18.90 -5.01
N ALA A 212 9.60 19.70 -3.97
CA ALA A 212 10.33 20.98 -4.11
C ALA A 212 11.76 20.75 -4.63
N SER A 213 12.51 19.81 -4.06
CA SER A 213 13.86 19.48 -4.52
C SER A 213 13.88 18.95 -5.97
N LEU A 214 12.88 18.13 -6.35
CA LEU A 214 12.78 17.64 -7.74
C LEU A 214 12.51 18.77 -8.72
N VAL A 215 11.64 19.74 -8.38
CA VAL A 215 11.36 20.91 -9.22
C VAL A 215 12.60 21.78 -9.42
N GLU A 216 13.42 21.98 -8.38
CA GLU A 216 14.68 22.72 -8.51
C GLU A 216 15.69 22.04 -9.45
N LEU A 217 15.78 20.71 -9.39
CA LEU A 217 16.62 19.91 -10.28
C LEU A 217 16.10 19.92 -11.72
N GLU A 218 14.79 19.78 -11.92
CA GLU A 218 14.14 19.89 -13.24
C GLU A 218 14.38 21.27 -13.87
N ALA A 219 14.32 22.35 -13.07
CA ALA A 219 14.62 23.70 -13.54
C ALA A 219 16.09 23.86 -13.95
N SER A 220 17.02 23.35 -13.13
CA SER A 220 18.46 23.36 -13.42
C SER A 220 18.78 22.59 -14.71
N LEU A 221 18.19 21.40 -14.87
CA LEU A 221 18.34 20.57 -16.06
C LEU A 221 17.75 21.24 -17.31
N THR A 222 16.62 21.95 -17.17
CA THR A 222 16.01 22.73 -18.27
C THR A 222 16.95 23.82 -18.76
N ILE A 223 17.59 24.56 -17.85
CA ILE A 223 18.58 25.59 -18.20
C ILE A 223 19.75 24.97 -18.97
N GLN A 224 20.25 23.82 -18.52
CA GLN A 224 21.33 23.11 -19.22
C GLN A 224 20.91 22.59 -20.59
N LYS A 225 19.67 22.11 -20.73
CA LYS A 225 19.10 21.73 -22.03
C LYS A 225 19.17 22.88 -23.02
N GLU A 226 18.71 24.07 -22.61
CA GLU A 226 18.72 25.27 -23.44
C GLU A 226 20.15 25.71 -23.80
N GLN A 227 21.08 25.66 -22.84
CA GLN A 227 22.49 25.94 -23.08
C GLN A 227 23.12 24.99 -24.09
N VAL A 228 22.89 23.69 -23.96
CA VAL A 228 23.39 22.67 -24.91
C VAL A 228 22.74 22.85 -26.29
N GLN A 229 21.44 23.16 -26.36
CA GLN A 229 20.74 23.40 -27.62
C GLN A 229 21.31 24.62 -28.37
N ALA A 230 21.62 25.69 -27.63
CA ALA A 230 22.17 26.93 -28.16
C ALA A 230 23.61 26.82 -28.70
N LEU A 231 24.34 25.74 -28.38
CA LEU A 231 25.67 25.50 -28.95
C LEU A 231 25.61 25.42 -30.48
N ALA A 232 26.53 26.07 -31.17
CA ALA A 232 26.64 25.94 -32.63
C ALA A 232 26.97 24.48 -33.04
N GLU A 233 26.65 24.08 -34.27
CA GLU A 233 27.00 22.73 -34.76
C GLU A 233 28.51 22.46 -34.73
N ASN A 234 29.32 23.51 -34.90
CA ASN A 234 30.77 23.47 -34.87
C ASN A 234 31.36 24.02 -33.56
N ALA A 235 30.58 23.97 -32.46
CA ALA A 235 30.96 24.47 -31.14
C ALA A 235 32.43 24.18 -30.78
N THR A 236 33.05 25.13 -30.10
CA THR A 236 34.43 25.02 -29.67
C THR A 236 34.60 23.88 -28.66
N ASN A 237 35.82 23.33 -28.58
CA ASN A 237 36.11 22.28 -27.61
C ASN A 237 35.96 22.78 -26.16
N GLU A 238 36.10 24.09 -25.92
CA GLU A 238 35.95 24.71 -24.61
C GLU A 238 34.47 24.79 -24.21
N GLU A 239 33.61 25.24 -25.12
CA GLU A 239 32.15 25.25 -24.90
C GLU A 239 31.61 23.85 -24.64
N LEU A 240 32.03 22.85 -25.42
CA LEU A 240 31.62 21.46 -25.21
C LEU A 240 32.12 20.89 -23.90
N ARG A 241 33.38 21.16 -23.50
CA ARG A 241 33.92 20.70 -22.20
C ARG A 241 33.17 21.32 -21.03
N LYS A 242 32.85 22.60 -21.11
CA LYS A 242 32.06 23.27 -20.08
C LYS A 242 30.68 22.64 -19.95
N ALA A 243 29.97 22.46 -21.07
CA ALA A 243 28.66 21.81 -21.08
C ALA A 243 28.70 20.38 -20.51
N ILE A 244 29.75 19.60 -20.81
CA ILE A 244 29.97 18.27 -20.20
C ILE A 244 30.15 18.37 -18.68
N GLN A 245 30.95 19.31 -18.20
CA GLN A 245 31.20 19.48 -16.76
C GLN A 245 29.95 19.92 -16.01
N ASP A 246 29.23 20.90 -16.55
CA ASP A 246 28.00 21.42 -15.96
C ASP A 246 26.94 20.31 -15.88
N LEU A 247 26.72 19.57 -16.97
CA LEU A 247 25.77 18.45 -17.00
C LEU A 247 26.18 17.31 -16.05
N LYS A 248 27.48 17.02 -15.95
CA LYS A 248 27.99 16.03 -15.00
C LYS A 248 27.69 16.41 -13.56
N HIS A 249 27.89 17.69 -13.20
CA HIS A 249 27.61 18.16 -11.85
C HIS A 249 26.11 18.04 -11.52
N THR A 250 25.24 18.49 -12.42
CA THR A 250 23.79 18.36 -12.25
C THR A 250 23.36 16.91 -12.16
N TRP A 251 23.94 16.01 -12.95
CA TRP A 251 23.66 14.59 -12.81
C TRP A 251 24.05 14.03 -11.45
N GLN A 252 25.19 14.43 -10.90
CA GLN A 252 25.61 14.02 -9.56
C GLN A 252 24.64 14.52 -8.47
N ASP A 253 24.15 15.75 -8.60
CA ASP A 253 23.16 16.32 -7.68
C ASP A 253 21.82 15.57 -7.79
N VAL A 254 21.36 15.30 -9.00
CA VAL A 254 20.18 14.46 -9.25
C VAL A 254 20.35 13.09 -8.61
N GLN A 255 21.46 12.39 -8.84
CA GLN A 255 21.69 11.06 -8.26
C GLN A 255 21.75 11.07 -6.73
N LYS A 256 22.31 12.12 -6.13
CA LYS A 256 22.34 12.28 -4.68
C LYS A 256 20.91 12.40 -4.15
N GLU A 257 20.11 13.24 -4.78
CA GLU A 257 18.77 13.54 -4.28
C GLU A 257 17.76 12.44 -4.57
N GLN A 258 17.87 11.79 -5.73
CA GLN A 258 17.14 10.56 -6.01
C GLN A 258 17.40 9.47 -4.97
N ARG A 259 18.68 9.26 -4.59
CA ARG A 259 19.02 8.32 -3.52
C ARG A 259 18.36 8.69 -2.20
N ARG A 260 18.41 9.96 -1.79
CA ARG A 260 17.77 10.42 -0.55
C ARG A 260 16.26 10.17 -0.55
N ILE A 261 15.56 10.56 -1.62
CA ILE A 261 14.10 10.43 -1.74
C ILE A 261 13.69 8.95 -1.80
N ILE A 262 14.39 8.12 -2.59
CA ILE A 262 14.11 6.69 -2.69
C ILE A 262 14.33 6.01 -1.34
N SER A 263 15.39 6.37 -0.61
CA SER A 263 15.64 5.85 0.73
C SER A 263 14.52 6.22 1.71
N GLY A 264 14.05 7.48 1.69
CA GLY A 264 12.92 7.92 2.50
C GLY A 264 11.64 7.14 2.20
N LEU A 265 11.32 6.96 0.90
CA LEU A 265 10.18 6.15 0.48
C LEU A 265 10.25 4.72 1.03
N ILE A 266 11.43 4.09 0.98
CA ILE A 266 11.62 2.72 1.49
C ILE A 266 11.49 2.69 3.01
N HIS A 267 12.04 3.67 3.73
CA HIS A 267 11.93 3.76 5.18
C HIS A 267 10.46 3.82 5.62
N HIS A 268 9.68 4.77 5.07
CA HIS A 268 8.27 4.90 5.41
C HIS A 268 7.42 3.70 5.02
N GLN A 269 7.77 2.97 3.96
CA GLN A 269 7.11 1.70 3.63
C GLN A 269 7.27 0.64 4.72
N LEU A 270 8.35 0.71 5.50
CA LEU A 270 8.68 -0.26 6.54
C LEU A 270 8.29 0.20 7.95
N GLU A 271 8.02 1.48 8.16
CA GLU A 271 7.72 2.07 9.48
C GLU A 271 6.56 1.36 10.21
N ASN A 272 5.53 0.95 9.46
CA ASN A 272 4.33 0.30 10.02
C ASN A 272 4.34 -1.22 9.84
N VAL A 273 5.46 -1.81 9.44
CA VAL A 273 5.50 -3.22 9.06
C VAL A 273 5.35 -4.13 10.28
N VAL A 274 5.93 -3.74 11.42
CA VAL A 274 5.83 -4.43 12.70
C VAL A 274 4.39 -4.46 13.18
N GLU A 275 3.71 -3.30 13.18
CA GLU A 275 2.32 -3.17 13.63
C GLU A 275 1.39 -4.07 12.81
N LYS A 276 1.51 -4.03 11.48
CA LYS A 276 0.74 -4.91 10.58
C LYS A 276 0.99 -6.39 10.85
N HIS A 277 2.22 -6.79 11.16
CA HIS A 277 2.51 -8.19 11.50
C HIS A 277 1.99 -8.56 12.89
N ALA A 278 1.95 -7.63 13.85
CA ALA A 278 1.29 -7.86 15.13
C ALA A 278 -0.22 -8.11 14.97
N GLU A 279 -0.90 -7.37 14.08
CA GLU A 279 -2.30 -7.63 13.72
C GLU A 279 -2.50 -9.05 13.13
N TYR A 280 -1.57 -9.51 12.29
CA TYR A 280 -1.60 -10.88 11.78
C TYR A 280 -1.43 -11.91 12.90
N GLY A 281 -0.56 -11.66 13.87
CA GLY A 281 -0.45 -12.49 15.08
C GLY A 281 -1.77 -12.58 15.84
N ASN A 282 -2.43 -11.44 16.08
CA ASN A 282 -3.76 -11.42 16.72
C ASN A 282 -4.78 -12.24 15.92
N ALA A 283 -4.78 -12.12 14.59
CA ALA A 283 -5.66 -12.87 13.71
C ALA A 283 -5.34 -14.38 13.68
N MET A 284 -4.07 -14.78 13.83
CA MET A 284 -3.67 -16.18 14.00
C MET A 284 -4.24 -16.74 15.31
N LYS A 285 -4.08 -15.99 16.41
CA LYS A 285 -4.62 -16.36 17.72
C LYS A 285 -6.13 -16.57 17.68
N MET A 286 -6.88 -15.61 17.12
CA MET A 286 -8.34 -15.73 16.98
C MET A 286 -8.77 -16.99 16.22
N ARG A 287 -8.05 -17.33 15.14
CA ARG A 287 -8.32 -18.54 14.33
C ARG A 287 -8.02 -19.84 15.09
N ILE A 288 -6.96 -19.85 15.89
CA ILE A 288 -6.64 -20.98 16.79
C ILE A 288 -7.75 -21.14 17.82
N ASP A 289 -8.17 -20.04 18.45
CA ASP A 289 -9.20 -20.05 19.50
C ASP A 289 -10.54 -20.55 18.91
N GLU A 290 -10.90 -20.17 17.67
CA GLU A 290 -12.08 -20.68 16.95
C GLU A 290 -12.05 -22.20 16.76
N LEU A 291 -10.93 -22.76 16.29
CA LEU A 291 -10.80 -24.21 16.08
C LEU A 291 -10.73 -24.98 17.40
N THR A 292 -10.08 -24.40 18.42
CA THR A 292 -10.01 -25.00 19.77
C THR A 292 -11.40 -25.09 20.39
N ALA A 293 -12.23 -24.06 20.24
CA ALA A 293 -13.62 -24.07 20.71
C ALA A 293 -14.48 -25.14 20.02
N LYS A 294 -14.13 -25.51 18.78
CA LYS A 294 -14.73 -26.61 18.02
C LYS A 294 -14.16 -27.99 18.38
N GLY A 295 -13.23 -28.06 19.33
CA GLY A 295 -12.60 -29.32 19.75
C GLY A 295 -11.58 -29.88 18.75
N VAL A 296 -11.15 -29.11 17.76
CA VAL A 296 -10.12 -29.52 16.80
C VAL A 296 -8.75 -29.42 17.47
N ASP A 297 -7.88 -30.41 17.23
CA ASP A 297 -6.49 -30.33 17.69
C ASP A 297 -5.74 -29.21 16.96
N THR A 298 -5.34 -28.18 17.69
CA THR A 298 -4.64 -27.00 17.17
C THR A 298 -3.16 -26.99 17.53
N THR A 299 -2.57 -28.12 17.93
CA THR A 299 -1.19 -28.17 18.45
C THR A 299 -0.16 -27.61 17.46
N GLU A 300 -0.23 -28.01 16.18
CA GLU A 300 0.66 -27.50 15.13
C GLU A 300 0.47 -26.01 14.87
N LEU A 301 -0.78 -25.52 14.89
CA LEU A 301 -1.07 -24.09 14.70
C LEU A 301 -0.53 -23.23 15.84
N LYS A 302 -0.60 -23.72 17.09
CA LYS A 302 -0.02 -23.05 18.25
C LYS A 302 1.50 -22.97 18.14
N ALA A 303 2.16 -24.04 17.71
CA ALA A 303 3.61 -24.01 17.47
C ALA A 303 4.02 -22.99 16.38
N LEU A 304 3.27 -22.91 15.28
CA LEU A 304 3.49 -21.90 14.24
C LEU A 304 3.23 -20.47 14.74
N TYR A 305 2.22 -20.28 15.59
CA TYR A 305 1.96 -18.99 16.23
C TYR A 305 3.08 -18.57 17.18
N ASP A 306 3.59 -19.46 18.01
CA ASP A 306 4.70 -19.16 18.91
C ASP A 306 5.98 -18.81 18.12
N ASN A 307 6.26 -19.53 17.03
CA ASN A 307 7.37 -19.20 16.12
C ASN A 307 7.16 -17.82 15.47
N PHE A 308 5.95 -17.52 15.01
CA PHE A 308 5.62 -16.22 14.46
C PHE A 308 5.85 -15.08 15.47
N LEU A 309 5.47 -15.26 16.74
CA LEU A 309 5.70 -14.27 17.79
C LEU A 309 7.20 -14.05 18.05
N GLN A 310 8.00 -15.11 18.09
CA GLN A 310 9.46 -14.98 18.22
C GLN A 310 10.06 -14.21 17.05
N GLN A 311 9.63 -14.55 15.83
CA GLN A 311 10.06 -13.86 14.61
C GLN A 311 9.63 -12.38 14.58
N LEU A 312 8.46 -12.06 15.16
CA LEU A 312 7.98 -10.69 15.30
C LEU A 312 8.85 -9.87 16.28
N GLU A 313 9.35 -10.46 17.36
CA GLU A 313 10.30 -9.79 18.26
C GLU A 313 11.63 -9.51 17.55
N THR A 314 12.17 -10.47 16.80
CA THR A 314 13.38 -10.22 15.98
C THR A 314 13.13 -9.12 14.95
N LEU A 315 11.97 -9.13 14.29
CA LEU A 315 11.60 -8.08 13.34
C LEU A 315 11.53 -6.69 14.01
N LYS A 316 10.98 -6.58 15.22
CA LYS A 316 10.97 -5.34 16.01
C LYS A 316 12.38 -4.81 16.27
N GLU A 317 13.29 -5.69 16.71
CA GLU A 317 14.68 -5.31 16.97
C GLU A 317 15.38 -4.79 15.70
N LYS A 318 15.19 -5.48 14.57
CA LYS A 318 15.78 -5.06 13.29
C LYS A 318 15.19 -3.76 12.78
N GLU A 319 13.87 -3.57 12.91
CA GLU A 319 13.20 -2.33 12.51
C GLU A 319 13.69 -1.15 13.36
N ALA A 320 13.80 -1.31 14.68
CA ALA A 320 14.33 -0.29 15.57
C ALA A 320 15.76 0.12 15.19
N SER A 321 16.63 -0.87 14.88
CA SER A 321 17.99 -0.59 14.42
C SER A 321 18.02 0.13 13.06
N ALA A 322 17.17 -0.27 12.12
CA ALA A 322 17.06 0.39 10.82
C ALA A 322 16.54 1.83 10.96
N ARG A 323 15.60 2.08 11.87
CA ARG A 323 15.08 3.42 12.18
C ARG A 323 16.15 4.33 12.78
N GLU A 324 16.96 3.83 13.71
CA GLU A 324 18.08 4.59 14.27
C GLU A 324 19.09 4.98 13.18
N LYS A 325 19.51 4.03 12.34
CA LYS A 325 20.44 4.30 11.23
C LYS A 325 19.85 5.26 10.20
N TRP A 326 18.52 5.24 10.00
CA TRP A 326 17.85 6.20 9.12
C TRP A 326 17.98 7.64 9.63
N LEU A 327 17.78 7.86 10.93
CA LEU A 327 17.93 9.19 11.53
C LEU A 327 19.35 9.75 11.35
N GLN A 328 20.35 8.89 11.45
CA GLN A 328 21.75 9.23 11.16
C GLN A 328 21.96 9.51 9.66
N ALA A 329 21.40 8.67 8.78
CA ALA A 329 21.51 8.85 7.33
C ALA A 329 20.80 10.10 6.80
N LYS A 330 19.77 10.60 7.51
CA LYS A 330 19.07 11.85 7.17
C LYS A 330 19.96 13.08 7.34
N THR A 331 20.92 13.03 8.27
CA THR A 331 21.86 14.14 8.55
C THR A 331 23.24 13.93 7.93
N ASP A 332 23.68 12.69 7.80
CA ASP A 332 24.96 12.31 7.19
C ASP A 332 24.79 11.26 6.10
N SER A 333 24.94 11.68 4.84
CA SER A 333 24.81 10.79 3.68
C SER A 333 25.82 9.64 3.66
N SER A 334 26.93 9.72 4.41
CA SER A 334 27.90 8.61 4.52
C SER A 334 27.32 7.40 5.26
N LYS A 335 26.28 7.60 6.09
CA LYS A 335 25.58 6.56 6.85
C LYS A 335 24.48 5.85 6.06
N LEU A 336 24.29 6.21 4.80
CA LEU A 336 23.23 5.65 3.96
C LEU A 336 23.45 4.16 3.63
N GLU A 337 24.69 3.70 3.53
CA GLU A 337 24.98 2.26 3.33
C GLU A 337 24.71 1.44 4.59
N GLU A 338 25.13 1.91 5.78
CA GLU A 338 24.81 1.25 7.05
C GLU A 338 23.28 1.14 7.25
N TRP A 339 22.53 2.16 6.86
CA TRP A 339 21.07 2.12 6.85
C TRP A 339 20.53 1.07 5.87
N LYS A 340 21.05 0.99 4.64
CA LYS A 340 20.62 -0.01 3.64
C LYS A 340 20.84 -1.45 4.13
N GLU A 341 21.96 -1.71 4.80
CA GLU A 341 22.24 -3.02 5.38
C GLU A 341 21.20 -3.38 6.45
N ALA A 342 20.92 -2.48 7.39
CA ALA A 342 19.88 -2.72 8.39
C ALA A 342 18.47 -2.87 7.76
N GLN A 343 18.19 -2.12 6.70
CA GLN A 343 16.96 -2.20 5.93
C GLN A 343 16.82 -3.56 5.23
N GLN A 344 17.93 -4.14 4.77
CA GLN A 344 17.98 -5.49 4.20
C GLN A 344 17.68 -6.56 5.26
N GLU A 345 18.25 -6.45 6.47
CA GLU A 345 17.93 -7.35 7.58
C GLU A 345 16.43 -7.33 7.90
N VAL A 346 15.80 -6.15 7.94
CA VAL A 346 14.33 -6.04 8.12
C VAL A 346 13.58 -6.81 7.04
N ARG A 347 13.99 -6.73 5.77
CA ARG A 347 13.34 -7.47 4.66
C ARG A 347 13.48 -8.98 4.81
N GLU A 348 14.62 -9.45 5.29
CA GLU A 348 14.88 -10.87 5.50
C GLU A 348 14.01 -11.42 6.63
N GLU A 349 13.93 -10.72 7.76
CA GLU A 349 13.04 -11.13 8.87
C GLU A 349 11.55 -11.05 8.46
N LEU A 350 11.17 -10.08 7.64
CA LEU A 350 9.83 -10.04 7.03
C LEU A 350 9.55 -11.22 6.11
N ALA A 351 10.53 -11.69 5.34
CA ALA A 351 10.36 -12.84 4.48
C ALA A 351 10.07 -14.09 5.31
N LYS A 352 10.83 -14.31 6.39
CA LYS A 352 10.62 -15.41 7.34
C LYS A 352 9.24 -15.33 8.00
N ALA A 353 8.84 -14.17 8.50
CA ALA A 353 7.52 -13.97 9.10
C ALA A 353 6.37 -14.32 8.12
N LYS A 354 6.52 -13.97 6.84
CA LYS A 354 5.57 -14.32 5.77
C LYS A 354 5.53 -15.81 5.47
N GLU A 355 6.66 -16.50 5.50
CA GLU A 355 6.68 -17.96 5.34
C GLU A 355 5.90 -18.66 6.45
N ILE A 356 6.14 -18.28 7.72
CA ILE A 356 5.39 -18.82 8.86
C ILE A 356 3.88 -18.56 8.70
N LEU A 357 3.49 -17.35 8.28
CA LEU A 357 2.10 -17.02 8.04
C LEU A 357 1.46 -17.86 6.91
N ARG A 358 2.20 -18.14 5.83
CA ARG A 358 1.74 -19.00 4.73
C ARG A 358 1.54 -20.44 5.20
N GLU A 359 2.49 -20.97 5.97
CA GLU A 359 2.39 -22.31 6.56
C GLU A 359 1.19 -22.40 7.50
N PHE A 360 1.02 -21.41 8.37
CA PHE A 360 -0.14 -21.30 9.26
C PHE A 360 -1.45 -21.29 8.47
N MET A 361 -1.57 -20.47 7.42
CA MET A 361 -2.78 -20.38 6.62
C MET A 361 -3.07 -21.65 5.81
N THR A 362 -2.04 -22.43 5.47
CA THR A 362 -2.19 -23.73 4.81
C THR A 362 -2.74 -24.75 5.81
N LYS A 363 -2.10 -24.88 6.97
CA LYS A 363 -2.55 -25.77 8.06
C LYS A 363 -3.94 -25.41 8.60
N PHE A 364 -4.23 -24.12 8.73
CA PHE A 364 -5.54 -23.65 9.17
C PHE A 364 -6.64 -24.06 8.19
N ARG A 365 -6.38 -23.96 6.87
CA ARG A 365 -7.32 -24.40 5.85
C ARG A 365 -7.53 -25.91 5.85
N GLU A 366 -6.47 -26.69 6.06
CA GLU A 366 -6.56 -28.14 6.22
C GLU A 366 -7.48 -28.48 7.41
N LEU A 367 -7.20 -27.96 8.60
CA LEU A 367 -7.99 -28.23 9.81
C LEU A 367 -9.44 -27.72 9.71
N LYS A 368 -9.65 -26.59 9.05
CA LYS A 368 -10.99 -26.05 8.80
C LYS A 368 -11.76 -26.89 7.76
N GLY A 369 -11.10 -27.40 6.73
CA GLY A 369 -11.69 -28.30 5.74
C GLY A 369 -12.08 -29.65 6.35
N THR A 370 -11.21 -30.23 7.18
CA THR A 370 -11.50 -31.47 7.92
C THR A 370 -12.63 -31.28 8.94
N SER A 371 -12.82 -30.06 9.46
CA SER A 371 -13.95 -29.69 10.33
C SER A 371 -15.30 -29.66 9.60
N VAL A 372 -15.33 -29.54 8.27
CA VAL A 372 -16.58 -29.52 7.47
C VAL A 372 -16.88 -30.91 6.91
N GLU A 373 -15.89 -31.78 6.71
CA GLU A 373 -16.11 -33.16 6.27
C GLU A 373 -16.77 -34.07 7.34
N ALA A 374 -16.89 -33.60 8.60
CA ALA A 374 -17.73 -34.25 9.61
C ALA A 374 -19.23 -33.91 9.46
N GLU A 375 -19.59 -32.84 8.73
CA GLU A 375 -20.97 -32.50 8.41
C GLU A 375 -21.09 -31.92 6.99
N THR A 376 -21.39 -32.83 6.05
CA THR A 376 -22.00 -32.60 4.74
C THR A 376 -21.14 -32.05 3.59
N SER A 377 -21.23 -32.83 2.52
CA SER A 377 -20.65 -32.68 1.19
C SER A 377 -21.10 -31.44 0.41
N THR A 378 -20.19 -31.01 -0.49
CA THR A 378 -20.37 -30.20 -1.71
C THR A 378 -20.72 -28.73 -1.56
N GLU A 379 -19.72 -27.85 -1.69
CA GLU A 379 -19.75 -26.79 -2.71
C GLU A 379 -18.32 -26.31 -3.01
N ALA A 380 -17.91 -26.45 -4.28
CA ALA A 380 -16.63 -25.97 -4.79
C ALA A 380 -16.75 -24.48 -5.11
N GLU A 381 -15.90 -23.64 -4.53
CA GLU A 381 -15.73 -22.26 -4.96
C GLU A 381 -14.26 -21.96 -5.28
N THR A 382 -14.06 -21.54 -6.51
CA THR A 382 -12.81 -21.26 -7.24
C THR A 382 -11.92 -20.18 -6.59
N PRO A 383 -10.58 -20.29 -6.72
CA PRO A 383 -9.63 -19.32 -6.18
C PRO A 383 -9.56 -18.04 -7.03
N ALA A 384 -9.63 -16.88 -6.38
CA ALA A 384 -9.32 -15.58 -6.98
C ALA A 384 -7.79 -15.37 -7.07
N PRO A 385 -7.29 -14.70 -8.13
CA PRO A 385 -5.89 -14.74 -8.52
C PRO A 385 -5.00 -13.86 -7.64
N GLU A 386 -3.78 -14.37 -7.42
CA GLU A 386 -2.69 -13.67 -6.79
C GLU A 386 -2.34 -12.36 -7.51
N ALA A 387 -2.40 -11.25 -6.78
CA ALA A 387 -1.69 -10.04 -7.16
C ALA A 387 -0.21 -10.23 -6.83
N GLY A 388 0.54 -10.76 -7.80
CA GLY A 388 1.99 -10.86 -7.75
C GLY A 388 2.62 -9.49 -7.49
N SER A 389 3.12 -9.31 -6.28
CA SER A 389 4.09 -8.27 -5.94
C SER A 389 5.47 -8.75 -6.38
N ASP A 390 5.71 -8.75 -7.69
CA ASP A 390 7.06 -8.78 -8.23
C ASP A 390 7.73 -7.44 -7.96
N THR A 391 8.30 -7.30 -6.77
CA THR A 391 9.38 -6.33 -6.54
C THR A 391 10.68 -7.08 -6.69
N SER A 392 11.07 -7.33 -7.94
CA SER A 392 12.45 -7.65 -8.29
C SER A 392 13.30 -6.48 -7.86
N ALA A 393 13.95 -6.62 -6.70
CA ALA A 393 15.14 -5.87 -6.35
C ALA A 393 16.25 -6.31 -7.31
N SER A 394 16.27 -5.71 -8.50
CA SER A 394 17.48 -5.71 -9.32
C SER A 394 18.48 -4.81 -8.62
N THR A 395 19.49 -5.45 -8.03
CA THR A 395 20.77 -4.87 -7.69
C THR A 395 21.35 -4.23 -8.96
N GLU A 396 21.23 -2.91 -9.08
CA GLU A 396 21.97 -2.16 -10.09
C GLU A 396 23.40 -2.00 -9.56
N THR A 397 24.24 -2.99 -9.93
CA THR A 397 25.69 -2.92 -9.85
C THR A 397 26.15 -1.68 -10.59
N THR A 398 26.58 -0.66 -9.86
CA THR A 398 27.42 0.41 -10.38
C THR A 398 28.75 -0.21 -10.80
N ALA A 399 28.94 -0.40 -12.10
CA ALA A 399 30.25 -0.56 -12.70
C ALA A 399 30.74 0.84 -13.14
N GLU A 400 31.86 1.24 -12.53
CA GLU A 400 32.80 2.35 -12.83
C GLU A 400 32.29 3.74 -13.22
#